data_AF-A0A4Y9LLM2-F1
#
_entry.id   AF-A0A4Y9LLM2-F1
#
_cell.length_a   1.000
_cell.length_b   1.000
_cell.length_c   1.000
_cell.angle_alpha   90.00
_cell.angle_beta   90.00
_cell.angle_gamma   90.00
#
_symmetry.space_group_name_H-M   'P 1'
#
loop_
_entity.id
_entity.type
_entity.pdbx_description
1 polymer ?
#
loop_
_entity_poly.entity_id
_entity_poly.type
_entity_poly.pdbx_seq_one_letter_code
_entity_poly.pdbx_strand_id
1 'polypeptide(L)'
;MNRIALSHTIAATFLLLALPATSAHAQASRTWVSGVGDDVNPCSRTAPCKTFAGAISKTALNGEINCLDPGGFGSVTIVKSITIDCHEIFGSVLFSGTNGINIPFNSFAATDTRKTVRLRNLNLNGIDTGLVGIRISGGSTITGGVVIIEDTLIDGVFAGSASGILDDRTGGGELYVSNTTVRNTGTFGIAYNPGAAGQRLDIALDNVRVQNSANIGILIGNNGRAMINRAVVTGNAQIGVGASGSAAASEINLSNSVVSNNGLGVGNLNGTVTVRLSNNDICFNATAFSGVTQSHVNNRIQGNSALGPAPTPIGSTSNPTGLQ
;
A
#
# COMPACT_ATOMS: atom_id res chain seq x y z
N MET A 1 74.09 -49.41 -25.63
CA MET A 1 74.00 -48.17 -24.83
C MET A 1 74.12 -46.99 -25.78
N ASN A 2 73.27 -45.97 -25.57
CA ASN A 2 73.19 -44.66 -26.23
C ASN A 2 72.65 -44.57 -27.67
N ARG A 3 71.44 -44.00 -27.77
CA ARG A 3 71.02 -43.16 -28.90
C ARG A 3 70.49 -41.85 -28.32
N ILE A 4 71.08 -40.73 -28.74
CA ILE A 4 70.65 -39.34 -28.46
C ILE A 4 70.39 -38.65 -29.82
N ALA A 5 69.46 -37.68 -29.79
CA ALA A 5 69.15 -36.60 -30.74
C ALA A 5 68.08 -36.94 -31.81
N LEU A 6 67.07 -36.10 -32.13
CA LEU A 6 66.74 -34.72 -31.73
C LEU A 6 65.27 -34.40 -32.12
N SER A 7 64.59 -33.59 -31.30
CA SER A 7 63.55 -32.55 -31.60
C SER A 7 62.45 -32.78 -32.65
N HIS A 8 61.17 -32.49 -32.33
CA HIS A 8 60.24 -31.69 -33.16
C HIS A 8 59.01 -31.23 -32.34
N THR A 9 58.97 -29.92 -32.11
CA THR A 9 57.80 -29.02 -32.25
C THR A 9 56.63 -29.08 -31.25
N ILE A 10 56.52 -27.98 -30.49
CA ILE A 10 55.34 -27.47 -29.80
C ILE A 10 54.17 -27.31 -30.78
N ALA A 11 53.01 -27.91 -30.50
CA ALA A 11 51.75 -27.60 -31.18
C ALA A 11 50.65 -27.39 -30.13
N ALA A 12 50.33 -26.12 -29.90
CA ALA A 12 49.13 -25.68 -29.21
C ALA A 12 47.92 -25.92 -30.10
N THR A 13 46.82 -26.42 -29.55
CA THR A 13 45.49 -26.15 -30.13
C THR A 13 44.48 -25.95 -29.02
N PHE A 14 44.16 -24.67 -28.83
CA PHE A 14 43.06 -24.12 -28.06
C PHE A 14 41.75 -24.87 -28.35
N LEU A 15 41.26 -25.64 -27.39
CA LEU A 15 39.86 -26.07 -27.40
C LEU A 15 39.03 -24.91 -26.83
N LEU A 16 38.59 -24.00 -27.70
CA LEU A 16 37.62 -22.95 -27.36
C LEU A 16 36.35 -23.63 -26.83
N LEU A 17 36.08 -23.47 -25.53
CA LEU A 17 34.76 -23.70 -24.96
C LEU A 17 33.77 -22.71 -25.59
N ALA A 18 33.08 -23.14 -26.64
CA ALA A 18 31.88 -22.47 -27.12
C ALA A 18 30.73 -22.74 -26.13
N LEU A 19 30.75 -22.07 -24.98
CA LEU A 19 29.54 -21.92 -24.18
C LEU A 19 28.56 -21.06 -24.99
N PRO A 20 27.28 -21.47 -25.14
CA PRO A 20 26.29 -20.56 -25.66
C PRO A 20 26.21 -19.38 -24.70
N ALA A 21 26.65 -18.20 -25.16
CA ALA A 21 26.36 -16.94 -24.50
C ALA A 21 24.85 -16.79 -24.52
N THR A 22 24.17 -17.17 -23.43
CA THR A 22 22.80 -16.73 -23.22
C THR A 22 22.88 -15.21 -23.19
N SER A 23 22.21 -14.56 -24.14
CA SER A 23 22.03 -13.13 -24.12
C SER A 23 21.34 -12.80 -22.80
N ALA A 24 22.10 -12.29 -21.83
CA ALA A 24 21.53 -11.60 -20.69
C ALA A 24 20.85 -10.37 -21.27
N HIS A 25 19.57 -10.49 -21.63
CA HIS A 25 18.77 -9.34 -22.02
C HIS A 25 18.72 -8.43 -20.79
N ALA A 26 19.52 -7.37 -20.82
CA ALA A 26 19.48 -6.33 -19.82
C ALA A 26 18.03 -5.80 -19.78
N GLN A 27 17.38 -5.95 -18.63
CA GLN A 27 16.06 -5.37 -18.43
C GLN A 27 16.15 -3.85 -18.58
N ALA A 28 15.12 -3.24 -19.14
CA ALA A 28 15.10 -1.80 -19.33
C ALA A 28 14.91 -1.10 -17.97
N SER A 29 15.63 0.01 -17.75
CA SER A 29 15.42 0.85 -16.56
C SER A 29 14.05 1.55 -16.59
N ARG A 30 13.50 1.79 -17.78
CA ARG A 30 12.16 2.32 -17.99
C ARG A 30 11.43 1.53 -19.09
N THR A 31 10.18 1.20 -18.86
CA THR A 31 9.29 0.57 -19.84
C THR A 31 7.97 1.32 -19.95
N TRP A 32 7.19 1.03 -20.99
CA TRP A 32 5.92 1.69 -21.26
C TRP A 32 4.78 0.69 -21.48
N VAL A 33 3.59 1.05 -21.02
CA VAL A 33 2.32 0.37 -21.33
C VAL A 33 1.43 1.26 -22.20
N SER A 34 0.62 0.63 -23.07
CA SER A 34 -0.29 1.30 -24.00
C SER A 34 -1.57 0.48 -24.21
N GLY A 35 -2.70 1.18 -24.34
CA GLY A 35 -3.99 0.62 -24.67
C GLY A 35 -4.03 -0.07 -26.05
N VAL A 36 -3.03 0.13 -26.90
CA VAL A 36 -2.83 -0.59 -28.17
C VAL A 36 -1.50 -1.35 -28.23
N GLY A 37 -0.82 -1.53 -27.09
CA GLY A 37 0.43 -2.28 -26.99
C GLY A 37 0.26 -3.80 -27.14
N ASP A 38 1.39 -4.51 -27.07
CA ASP A 38 1.48 -5.97 -27.11
C ASP A 38 2.56 -6.45 -26.13
N ASP A 39 2.24 -7.41 -25.26
CA ASP A 39 3.18 -7.93 -24.26
C ASP A 39 4.33 -8.75 -24.85
N VAL A 40 4.33 -9.05 -26.15
CA VAL A 40 5.48 -9.58 -26.88
C VAL A 40 6.55 -8.49 -27.09
N ASN A 41 6.16 -7.23 -27.21
CA ASN A 41 7.06 -6.11 -27.49
C ASN A 41 8.15 -5.93 -26.42
N PRO A 42 9.29 -5.31 -26.71
CA PRO A 42 10.31 -5.00 -25.70
C PRO A 42 9.86 -4.00 -24.60
N CYS A 43 8.59 -3.56 -24.61
CA CYS A 43 8.03 -2.51 -23.79
C CYS A 43 8.81 -1.19 -23.88
N SER A 44 9.37 -0.89 -25.05
CA SER A 44 10.01 0.41 -25.31
C SER A 44 8.94 1.46 -25.62
N ARG A 45 9.33 2.74 -25.66
CA ARG A 45 8.37 3.81 -25.95
C ARG A 45 7.72 3.69 -27.33
N THR A 46 8.41 3.10 -28.31
CA THR A 46 7.91 2.89 -29.69
C THR A 46 7.30 1.51 -29.90
N ALA A 47 7.50 0.59 -28.97
CA ALA A 47 6.89 -0.74 -28.95
C ALA A 47 6.47 -1.05 -27.50
N PRO A 48 5.40 -0.41 -27.00
CA PRO A 48 4.96 -0.54 -25.62
C PRO A 48 4.28 -1.89 -25.38
N CYS A 49 4.26 -2.31 -24.12
CA CYS A 49 3.54 -3.49 -23.67
C CYS A 49 2.05 -3.20 -23.46
N LYS A 50 1.22 -4.25 -23.47
CA LYS A 50 -0.23 -4.11 -23.28
C LYS A 50 -0.60 -4.04 -21.81
N THR A 51 0.13 -4.75 -20.96
CA THR A 51 -0.22 -4.91 -19.53
C THR A 51 0.93 -4.54 -18.61
N PHE A 52 0.60 -4.22 -17.36
CA PHE A 52 1.60 -4.07 -16.31
C PHE A 52 2.37 -5.38 -16.06
N ALA A 53 1.71 -6.54 -16.21
CA ALA A 53 2.36 -7.85 -16.10
C ALA A 53 3.41 -8.09 -17.20
N GLY A 54 3.12 -7.67 -18.44
CA GLY A 54 4.11 -7.68 -19.53
C GLY A 54 5.28 -6.74 -19.24
N ALA A 55 4.98 -5.48 -18.87
CA ALA A 55 5.98 -4.46 -18.60
C ALA A 55 6.92 -4.81 -17.42
N ILE A 56 6.39 -5.30 -16.30
CA ILE A 56 7.21 -5.61 -15.11
C ILE A 56 8.22 -6.74 -15.37
N SER A 57 7.91 -7.68 -16.27
CA SER A 57 8.81 -8.76 -16.66
C SER A 57 10.07 -8.26 -17.40
N LYS A 58 9.94 -7.12 -18.08
CA LYS A 58 10.99 -6.48 -18.90
C LYS A 58 11.61 -5.25 -18.23
N THR A 59 11.07 -4.84 -17.08
CA THR A 59 11.60 -3.72 -16.28
C THR A 59 12.60 -4.20 -15.25
N ALA A 60 13.73 -3.51 -15.16
CA ALA A 60 14.81 -3.80 -14.25
C ALA A 60 14.36 -3.62 -12.78
N LEU A 61 15.07 -4.28 -11.87
CA LEU A 61 14.99 -3.95 -10.44
C LEU A 61 15.26 -2.44 -10.24
N ASN A 62 14.44 -1.79 -9.41
CA ASN A 62 14.42 -0.34 -9.19
C ASN A 62 14.03 0.50 -10.42
N GLY A 63 13.56 -0.12 -11.51
CA GLY A 63 13.11 0.58 -12.70
C GLY A 63 11.71 1.18 -12.58
N GLU A 64 11.22 1.70 -13.69
CA GLU A 64 9.93 2.41 -13.77
C GLU A 64 9.09 1.94 -14.97
N ILE A 65 7.79 1.80 -14.76
CA ILE A 65 6.79 1.55 -15.81
C ILE A 65 5.94 2.80 -15.95
N ASN A 66 5.86 3.36 -17.15
CA ASN A 66 4.99 4.50 -17.45
C ASN A 66 3.81 4.15 -18.36
N CYS A 67 2.69 4.82 -18.15
CA CYS A 67 1.59 4.81 -19.12
C CYS A 67 1.93 5.73 -20.30
N LEU A 68 1.80 5.23 -21.54
CA LEU A 68 2.03 6.00 -22.76
C LEU A 68 0.76 6.70 -23.28
N ASP A 69 -0.38 6.03 -23.16
CA ASP A 69 -1.70 6.51 -23.59
C ASP A 69 -2.79 5.97 -22.65
N PRO A 70 -4.04 6.49 -22.71
CA PRO A 70 -5.09 6.07 -21.79
C PRO A 70 -5.44 4.59 -21.96
N GLY A 71 -5.52 3.83 -20.87
CA GLY A 71 -5.86 2.42 -20.98
C GLY A 71 -6.07 1.68 -19.67
N GLY A 72 -6.62 0.47 -19.81
CA GLY A 72 -6.65 -0.55 -18.77
C GLY A 72 -5.49 -1.52 -18.95
N PHE A 73 -4.64 -1.63 -17.95
CA PHE A 73 -3.35 -2.35 -18.03
C PHE A 73 -3.31 -3.65 -17.22
N GLY A 74 -4.46 -4.06 -16.67
CA GLY A 74 -4.66 -5.31 -15.97
C GLY A 74 -4.02 -5.38 -14.58
N SER A 75 -4.43 -6.38 -13.79
CA SER A 75 -3.87 -6.65 -12.47
C SER A 75 -2.39 -7.03 -12.56
N VAL A 76 -1.62 -6.74 -11.51
CA VAL A 76 -0.18 -7.06 -11.47
C VAL A 76 0.27 -7.55 -10.10
N THR A 77 1.17 -8.53 -10.11
CA THR A 77 1.93 -8.93 -8.91
C THR A 77 3.33 -8.34 -8.97
N ILE A 78 3.69 -7.55 -7.97
CA ILE A 78 4.96 -6.84 -7.87
C ILE A 78 5.87 -7.60 -6.92
N VAL A 79 6.93 -8.19 -7.46
CA VAL A 79 7.91 -9.03 -6.74
C VAL A 79 9.33 -8.45 -6.73
N LYS A 80 9.45 -7.15 -7.05
CA LYS A 80 10.70 -6.41 -7.08
C LYS A 80 10.43 -4.94 -6.79
N SER A 81 11.43 -4.22 -6.32
CA SER A 81 11.39 -2.77 -6.18
C SER A 81 11.13 -2.13 -7.55
N ILE A 82 10.08 -1.33 -7.64
CA ILE A 82 9.63 -0.72 -8.89
C ILE A 82 8.75 0.50 -8.64
N THR A 83 8.70 1.37 -9.63
CA THR A 83 7.71 2.45 -9.73
C THR A 83 6.75 2.14 -10.88
N ILE A 84 5.43 2.22 -10.63
CA ILE A 84 4.41 2.26 -11.68
C ILE A 84 3.78 3.66 -11.62
N ASP A 85 3.95 4.42 -12.69
CA ASP A 85 3.58 5.83 -12.72
C ASP A 85 2.82 6.19 -14.00
N CYS A 86 1.56 6.59 -13.81
CA CYS A 86 0.70 7.05 -14.89
C CYS A 86 0.32 8.52 -14.73
N HIS A 87 1.09 9.36 -14.03
CA HIS A 87 0.72 10.77 -13.75
C HIS A 87 0.34 11.61 -14.98
N GLU A 88 0.94 11.33 -16.14
CA GLU A 88 0.69 12.11 -17.35
C GLU A 88 -0.61 11.70 -18.07
N ILE A 89 -1.13 10.48 -17.84
CA ILE A 89 -2.25 9.92 -18.61
C ILE A 89 -3.10 8.96 -17.75
N PHE A 90 -4.41 8.87 -18.01
CA PHE A 90 -5.29 7.91 -17.31
C PHE A 90 -4.78 6.44 -17.43
N GLY A 91 -4.38 5.85 -16.30
CA GLY A 91 -4.06 4.42 -16.21
C GLY A 91 -4.99 3.70 -15.25
N SER A 92 -5.61 2.62 -15.73
CA SER A 92 -6.56 1.85 -14.93
C SER A 92 -6.22 0.38 -14.76
N VAL A 93 -6.70 -0.18 -13.66
CA VAL A 93 -6.74 -1.60 -13.37
C VAL A 93 -8.19 -1.97 -13.11
N LEU A 94 -8.80 -2.67 -14.07
CA LEU A 94 -10.12 -3.28 -13.91
C LEU A 94 -9.93 -4.73 -13.49
N PHE A 95 -10.51 -5.14 -12.37
CA PHE A 95 -10.30 -6.48 -11.79
C PHE A 95 -11.60 -7.06 -11.22
N SER A 96 -11.75 -8.38 -11.30
CA SER A 96 -12.95 -9.12 -10.88
C SER A 96 -12.53 -10.47 -10.31
N GLY A 97 -13.14 -10.88 -9.20
CA GLY A 97 -12.88 -12.17 -8.53
C GLY A 97 -11.42 -12.37 -8.08
N THR A 98 -10.62 -11.30 -8.12
CA THR A 98 -9.17 -11.28 -7.88
C THR A 98 -8.80 -9.98 -7.17
N ASN A 99 -7.53 -9.80 -6.85
CA ASN A 99 -7.00 -8.53 -6.40
C ASN A 99 -6.54 -7.67 -7.60
N GLY A 100 -6.56 -6.35 -7.44
CA GLY A 100 -6.01 -5.42 -8.43
C GLY A 100 -4.48 -5.48 -8.47
N ILE A 101 -3.83 -5.12 -7.37
CA ILE A 101 -2.36 -5.15 -7.25
C ILE A 101 -1.96 -5.97 -6.03
N ASN A 102 -1.02 -6.91 -6.24
CA ASN A 102 -0.42 -7.71 -5.18
C ASN A 102 1.04 -7.35 -4.96
N ILE A 103 1.44 -7.13 -3.71
CA ILE A 103 2.83 -6.88 -3.30
C ILE A 103 3.22 -7.92 -2.23
N PRO A 104 3.60 -9.15 -2.62
CA PRO A 104 4.04 -10.19 -1.69
C PRO A 104 5.55 -10.09 -1.42
N PHE A 105 5.94 -9.41 -0.35
CA PHE A 105 7.35 -9.20 0.03
C PHE A 105 8.15 -10.50 0.24
N ASN A 106 7.50 -11.61 0.59
CA ASN A 106 8.16 -12.92 0.67
C ASN A 106 8.66 -13.42 -0.70
N SER A 107 8.14 -12.87 -1.80
CA SER A 107 8.54 -13.21 -3.17
C SER A 107 9.61 -12.26 -3.73
N PHE A 108 10.05 -11.27 -2.96
CA PHE A 108 11.13 -10.37 -3.40
C PHE A 108 12.48 -11.11 -3.32
N ALA A 109 13.29 -10.95 -4.36
CA ALA A 109 14.62 -11.52 -4.38
C ALA A 109 15.48 -10.96 -3.25
N ALA A 110 16.36 -11.78 -2.66
CA ALA A 110 17.27 -11.34 -1.60
C ALA A 110 18.25 -10.24 -2.05
N THR A 111 18.51 -10.14 -3.35
CA THR A 111 19.32 -9.08 -3.97
C THR A 111 18.59 -7.74 -4.05
N ASP A 112 17.28 -7.72 -3.86
CA ASP A 112 16.51 -6.49 -3.70
C ASP A 112 16.62 -5.99 -2.25
N THR A 113 17.63 -5.16 -2.03
CA THR A 113 17.90 -4.55 -0.72
C THR A 113 17.03 -3.33 -0.44
N ARG A 114 16.43 -2.72 -1.46
CA ARG A 114 15.61 -1.51 -1.33
C ARG A 114 14.17 -1.83 -0.94
N LYS A 115 13.62 -2.95 -1.42
CA LYS A 115 12.25 -3.43 -1.16
C LYS A 115 11.20 -2.32 -1.17
N THR A 116 11.23 -1.45 -2.19
CA THR A 116 10.33 -0.31 -2.30
C THR A 116 9.45 -0.38 -3.53
N VAL A 117 8.13 -0.28 -3.33
CA VAL A 117 7.14 -0.16 -4.41
C VAL A 117 6.50 1.23 -4.38
N ARG A 118 6.41 1.88 -5.54
CA ARG A 118 5.72 3.17 -5.73
C ARG A 118 4.59 3.00 -6.73
N LEU A 119 3.38 3.39 -6.35
CA LEU A 119 2.18 3.36 -7.18
C LEU A 119 1.62 4.77 -7.27
N ARG A 120 1.46 5.27 -8.50
CA ARG A 120 1.36 6.69 -8.78
C ARG A 120 0.32 6.95 -9.88
N ASN A 121 -0.73 7.71 -9.55
CA ASN A 121 -1.83 8.07 -10.46
C ASN A 121 -2.53 6.88 -11.13
N LEU A 122 -2.97 5.91 -10.32
CA LEU A 122 -3.69 4.73 -10.81
C LEU A 122 -5.18 4.79 -10.46
N ASN A 123 -6.04 4.29 -11.34
CA ASN A 123 -7.45 4.11 -11.09
C ASN A 123 -7.81 2.61 -11.05
N LEU A 124 -8.13 2.12 -9.86
CA LEU A 124 -8.46 0.72 -9.61
C LEU A 124 -9.97 0.59 -9.43
N ASN A 125 -10.61 -0.24 -10.25
CA ASN A 125 -12.05 -0.51 -10.14
C ASN A 125 -12.31 -2.01 -10.07
N GLY A 126 -12.91 -2.45 -8.97
CA GLY A 126 -13.21 -3.86 -8.70
C GLY A 126 -14.54 -4.36 -9.28
N ILE A 127 -15.30 -3.51 -9.97
CA ILE A 127 -16.61 -3.80 -10.56
C ILE A 127 -17.58 -4.54 -9.63
N ASP A 128 -17.48 -4.22 -8.34
CA ASP A 128 -18.24 -4.79 -7.23
C ASP A 128 -17.97 -6.28 -6.96
N THR A 129 -17.02 -6.91 -7.66
CA THR A 129 -16.62 -8.31 -7.49
C THR A 129 -15.14 -8.49 -7.16
N GLY A 130 -14.38 -7.40 -7.08
CA GLY A 130 -12.97 -7.40 -6.68
C GLY A 130 -12.79 -7.80 -5.22
N LEU A 131 -11.72 -8.55 -4.93
CA LEU A 131 -11.37 -9.01 -3.59
C LEU A 131 -10.61 -7.93 -2.82
N VAL A 132 -9.49 -7.45 -3.35
CA VAL A 132 -8.71 -6.35 -2.74
C VAL A 132 -8.18 -5.44 -3.83
N GLY A 133 -8.30 -4.12 -3.67
CA GLY A 133 -7.70 -3.15 -4.60
C GLY A 133 -6.18 -3.26 -4.64
N ILE A 134 -5.52 -2.99 -3.51
CA ILE A 134 -4.07 -3.16 -3.31
C ILE A 134 -3.85 -4.02 -2.08
N ARG A 135 -3.26 -5.20 -2.27
CA ARG A 135 -2.87 -6.12 -1.18
C ARG A 135 -1.36 -6.12 -0.98
N ILE A 136 -0.92 -5.79 0.22
CA ILE A 136 0.49 -5.78 0.63
C ILE A 136 0.67 -6.87 1.68
N SER A 137 1.58 -7.82 1.45
CA SER A 137 1.73 -9.00 2.30
C SER A 137 3.19 -9.40 2.49
N GLY A 138 3.50 -10.10 3.58
CA GLY A 138 4.85 -10.60 3.84
C GLY A 138 5.05 -10.93 5.32
N GLY A 139 5.61 -12.10 5.58
CA GLY A 139 5.73 -12.64 6.94
C GLY A 139 7.15 -12.81 7.45
N SER A 140 8.14 -12.91 6.56
CA SER A 140 9.55 -12.85 6.95
C SER A 140 9.94 -11.41 7.24
N THR A 141 10.92 -11.17 8.13
CA THR A 141 11.42 -9.83 8.45
C THR A 141 11.77 -9.04 7.18
N ILE A 142 11.16 -7.86 7.02
CA ILE A 142 11.31 -7.01 5.84
C ILE A 142 12.14 -5.78 6.19
N THR A 143 13.46 -5.89 6.06
CA THR A 143 14.34 -4.71 6.17
C THR A 143 14.12 -3.79 4.98
N GLY A 144 13.76 -2.53 5.24
CA GLY A 144 13.56 -1.50 4.20
C GLY A 144 12.26 -1.63 3.40
N GLY A 145 11.28 -2.42 3.85
CA GLY A 145 10.03 -2.64 3.12
C GLY A 145 9.14 -1.41 3.09
N VAL A 146 9.11 -0.68 1.98
CA VAL A 146 8.32 0.55 1.83
C VAL A 146 7.32 0.42 0.69
N VAL A 147 6.06 0.78 0.93
CA VAL A 147 5.07 0.97 -0.12
C VAL A 147 4.57 2.41 -0.09
N ILE A 148 4.62 3.08 -1.25
CA ILE A 148 4.17 4.46 -1.43
C ILE A 148 3.05 4.46 -2.45
N ILE A 149 1.89 5.00 -2.08
CA ILE A 149 0.69 5.11 -2.91
C ILE A 149 0.30 6.58 -2.99
N GLU A 150 0.29 7.14 -4.19
CA GLU A 150 0.06 8.56 -4.42
C GLU A 150 -0.97 8.76 -5.54
N ASP A 151 -1.85 9.75 -5.35
CA ASP A 151 -2.78 10.24 -6.36
C ASP A 151 -3.66 9.13 -6.97
N THR A 152 -4.03 8.14 -6.15
CA THR A 152 -4.72 6.92 -6.60
C THR A 152 -6.22 6.97 -6.28
N LEU A 153 -7.03 6.35 -7.14
CA LEU A 153 -8.43 6.05 -6.87
C LEU A 153 -8.64 4.54 -6.76
N ILE A 154 -9.33 4.09 -5.72
CA ILE A 154 -9.81 2.71 -5.58
C ILE A 154 -11.32 2.74 -5.34
N ASP A 155 -12.07 2.02 -6.17
CA ASP A 155 -13.53 2.04 -6.19
C ASP A 155 -14.14 0.64 -6.46
N GLY A 156 -15.35 0.41 -5.95
CA GLY A 156 -16.17 -0.77 -6.29
C GLY A 156 -15.55 -2.11 -5.91
N VAL A 157 -15.10 -2.29 -4.66
CA VAL A 157 -14.43 -3.52 -4.21
C VAL A 157 -15.30 -4.22 -3.15
N PHE A 158 -16.20 -5.14 -3.55
CA PHE A 158 -17.25 -5.67 -2.68
C PHE A 158 -17.31 -7.20 -2.49
N ALA A 159 -16.40 -7.98 -3.09
CA ALA A 159 -16.47 -9.45 -2.95
C ALA A 159 -15.99 -9.94 -1.57
N GLY A 160 -16.87 -10.61 -0.81
CA GLY A 160 -16.51 -11.24 0.46
C GLY A 160 -15.93 -10.25 1.47
N SER A 161 -14.76 -10.57 2.05
CA SER A 161 -14.03 -9.69 2.99
C SER A 161 -13.25 -8.57 2.28
N ALA A 162 -13.89 -7.91 1.33
CA ALA A 162 -13.23 -7.04 0.37
C ALA A 162 -12.65 -5.75 0.98
N SER A 163 -11.47 -5.34 0.54
CA SER A 163 -10.81 -4.14 1.06
C SER A 163 -10.22 -3.28 -0.05
N GLY A 164 -10.24 -1.96 0.11
CA GLY A 164 -9.59 -1.06 -0.85
C GLY A 164 -8.08 -1.22 -0.83
N ILE A 165 -7.46 -0.88 0.30
CA ILE A 165 -6.04 -1.15 0.59
C ILE A 165 -5.98 -2.07 1.81
N LEU A 166 -5.31 -3.21 1.67
CA LEU A 166 -5.07 -4.15 2.75
C LEU A 166 -3.56 -4.42 2.87
N ASP A 167 -2.97 -3.96 3.96
CA ASP A 167 -1.64 -4.36 4.40
C ASP A 167 -1.76 -5.42 5.49
N ASP A 168 -1.42 -6.66 5.17
CA ASP A 168 -1.41 -7.80 6.09
C ASP A 168 0.01 -8.29 6.39
N ARG A 169 1.02 -7.41 6.23
CA ARG A 169 2.41 -7.72 6.59
C ARG A 169 2.57 -7.98 8.09
N THR A 170 3.14 -9.12 8.42
CA THR A 170 3.68 -9.41 9.77
C THR A 170 5.19 -9.18 9.84
N GLY A 171 5.86 -8.98 8.70
CA GLY A 171 7.32 -8.76 8.62
C GLY A 171 7.79 -7.32 8.87
N GLY A 172 6.87 -6.38 9.10
CA GLY A 172 7.14 -4.96 9.36
C GLY A 172 7.38 -4.12 8.10
N GLY A 173 7.79 -2.87 8.29
CA GLY A 173 8.07 -1.92 7.23
C GLY A 173 7.25 -0.62 7.32
N GLU A 174 7.10 0.04 6.19
CA GLU A 174 6.45 1.35 6.09
C GLU A 174 5.37 1.35 5.01
N LEU A 175 4.28 2.09 5.26
CA LEU A 175 3.22 2.37 4.30
C LEU A 175 2.92 3.87 4.29
N TYR A 176 3.08 4.48 3.12
CA TYR A 176 2.78 5.89 2.89
C TYR A 176 1.67 6.01 1.84
N VAL A 177 0.57 6.65 2.21
CA VAL A 177 -0.57 6.88 1.31
C VAL A 177 -0.89 8.36 1.30
N SER A 178 -0.83 8.98 0.12
CA SER A 178 -1.13 10.40 -0.05
C SER A 178 -2.10 10.67 -1.19
N ASN A 179 -2.91 11.73 -1.06
CA ASN A 179 -3.83 12.22 -2.10
C ASN A 179 -4.72 11.13 -2.73
N THR A 180 -5.10 10.13 -1.94
CA THR A 180 -5.74 8.92 -2.45
C THR A 180 -7.18 8.84 -1.98
N THR A 181 -8.08 8.48 -2.90
CA THR A 181 -9.48 8.19 -2.57
C THR A 181 -9.71 6.69 -2.59
N VAL A 182 -10.25 6.16 -1.50
CA VAL A 182 -10.74 4.79 -1.41
C VAL A 182 -12.22 4.83 -1.06
N ARG A 183 -13.06 4.26 -1.91
CA ARG A 183 -14.51 4.30 -1.69
C ARG A 183 -15.21 3.04 -2.13
N ASN A 184 -16.43 2.85 -1.62
CA ASN A 184 -17.33 1.77 -2.00
C ASN A 184 -16.64 0.41 -1.85
N THR A 185 -16.40 0.01 -0.59
CA THR A 185 -15.70 -1.23 -0.26
C THR A 185 -16.52 -2.16 0.65
N GLY A 186 -16.36 -3.47 0.50
CA GLY A 186 -17.16 -4.50 1.17
C GLY A 186 -16.77 -4.80 2.61
N THR A 187 -15.60 -4.38 3.08
CA THR A 187 -15.17 -4.53 4.47
C THR A 187 -14.38 -3.31 4.91
N PHE A 188 -13.15 -3.16 4.41
CA PHE A 188 -12.27 -2.07 4.83
C PHE A 188 -12.02 -1.06 3.71
N GLY A 189 -11.92 0.22 4.05
CA GLY A 189 -11.34 1.22 3.14
C GLY A 189 -9.84 1.01 3.06
N ILE A 190 -9.12 1.44 4.10
CA ILE A 190 -7.68 1.27 4.27
C ILE A 190 -7.44 0.49 5.56
N ALA A 191 -6.81 -0.68 5.49
CA ALA A 191 -6.53 -1.50 6.66
C ALA A 191 -5.07 -1.94 6.72
N TYR A 192 -4.46 -1.76 7.89
CA TYR A 192 -3.37 -2.61 8.34
C TYR A 192 -3.96 -3.69 9.25
N ASN A 193 -3.95 -4.95 8.81
CA ASN A 193 -4.54 -6.07 9.55
C ASN A 193 -3.69 -7.34 9.43
N PRO A 194 -2.60 -7.45 10.20
CA PRO A 194 -1.63 -8.55 10.07
C PRO A 194 -2.11 -9.90 10.62
N GLY A 195 -3.27 -9.96 11.29
CA GLY A 195 -3.82 -11.20 11.91
C GLY A 195 -3.02 -11.79 13.08
N ALA A 196 -1.79 -11.33 13.32
CA ALA A 196 -0.89 -11.73 14.41
C ALA A 196 -0.16 -10.50 14.97
N ALA A 197 0.65 -10.65 16.02
CA ALA A 197 1.42 -9.56 16.62
C ALA A 197 2.38 -8.89 15.62
N GLY A 198 3.14 -9.69 14.87
CA GLY A 198 4.07 -9.22 13.83
C GLY A 198 5.17 -8.26 14.32
N GLN A 199 6.00 -7.82 13.37
CA GLN A 199 6.91 -6.69 13.52
C GLN A 199 6.17 -5.38 13.29
N ARG A 200 6.73 -4.27 13.81
CA ARG A 200 6.10 -2.95 13.72
C ARG A 200 5.91 -2.51 12.27
N LEU A 201 4.72 -1.99 11.96
CA LEU A 201 4.45 -1.27 10.71
C LEU A 201 4.22 0.21 10.99
N ASP A 202 5.03 1.07 10.38
CA ASP A 202 4.92 2.52 10.46
C ASP A 202 4.09 3.05 9.27
N ILE A 203 3.01 3.77 9.56
CA ILE A 203 1.99 4.14 8.57
C ILE A 203 1.80 5.66 8.59
N ALA A 204 1.83 6.30 7.41
CA ALA A 204 1.40 7.69 7.25
C ALA A 204 0.30 7.79 6.19
N LEU A 205 -0.85 8.31 6.60
CA LEU A 205 -1.98 8.60 5.73
C LEU A 205 -2.17 10.11 5.71
N ASP A 206 -2.05 10.71 4.53
CA ASP A 206 -2.11 12.16 4.38
C ASP A 206 -3.01 12.55 3.19
N ASN A 207 -3.95 13.46 3.40
CA ASN A 207 -4.92 13.85 2.35
C ASN A 207 -5.67 12.66 1.73
N VAL A 208 -6.07 11.70 2.57
CA VAL A 208 -6.82 10.53 2.11
C VAL A 208 -8.33 10.73 2.27
N ARG A 209 -9.11 10.20 1.34
CA ARG A 209 -10.57 10.21 1.42
C ARG A 209 -11.08 8.77 1.45
N VAL A 210 -11.70 8.36 2.56
CA VAL A 210 -12.16 7.00 2.78
C VAL A 210 -13.67 6.99 3.00
N GLN A 211 -14.41 6.42 2.03
CA GLN A 211 -15.87 6.58 1.98
C GLN A 211 -16.61 5.27 1.77
N ASN A 212 -17.78 5.14 2.39
CA ASN A 212 -18.72 4.06 2.08
C ASN A 212 -18.10 2.64 2.17
N SER A 213 -17.30 2.40 3.22
CA SER A 213 -16.87 1.04 3.55
C SER A 213 -17.97 0.34 4.35
N ALA A 214 -18.31 -0.90 4.00
CA ALA A 214 -19.39 -1.65 4.66
C ALA A 214 -19.04 -2.11 6.09
N ASN A 215 -17.78 -1.98 6.52
CA ASN A 215 -17.38 -2.16 7.92
C ASN A 215 -16.58 -0.94 8.44
N ILE A 216 -15.26 -0.97 8.35
CA ILE A 216 -14.38 0.08 8.91
C ILE A 216 -13.77 0.90 7.78
N GLY A 217 -13.78 2.23 7.90
CA GLY A 217 -13.06 3.11 6.98
C GLY A 217 -11.56 2.87 7.07
N ILE A 218 -10.95 3.24 8.19
CA ILE A 218 -9.52 3.05 8.45
C ILE A 218 -9.31 2.14 9.66
N LEU A 219 -8.60 1.02 9.48
CA LEU A 219 -8.26 0.08 10.56
C LEU A 219 -6.74 0.00 10.73
N ILE A 220 -6.26 0.16 11.97
CA ILE A 220 -4.87 -0.09 12.36
C ILE A 220 -4.81 -1.25 13.35
N GLY A 221 -4.30 -2.39 12.88
CA GLY A 221 -4.14 -3.63 13.63
C GLY A 221 -2.84 -3.69 14.44
N ASN A 222 -2.57 -4.89 14.98
CA ASN A 222 -1.49 -5.17 15.94
C ASN A 222 -0.12 -4.60 15.54
N ASN A 223 0.57 -3.93 16.47
CA ASN A 223 1.91 -3.35 16.25
C ASN A 223 1.97 -2.30 15.13
N GLY A 224 0.81 -1.72 14.77
CA GLY A 224 0.72 -0.63 13.81
C GLY A 224 0.87 0.71 14.51
N ARG A 225 1.65 1.63 13.93
CA ARG A 225 1.75 3.02 14.37
C ARG A 225 1.39 3.94 13.21
N ALA A 226 0.22 4.57 13.32
CA ALA A 226 -0.32 5.40 12.25
C ALA A 226 -0.33 6.89 12.60
N MET A 227 0.19 7.71 11.69
CA MET A 227 -0.10 9.13 11.62
C MET A 227 -1.15 9.36 10.53
N ILE A 228 -2.30 9.90 10.90
CA ILE A 228 -3.41 10.19 10.00
C ILE A 228 -3.65 11.69 10.01
N ASN A 229 -3.47 12.34 8.87
CA ASN A 229 -3.54 13.79 8.72
C ASN A 229 -4.39 14.18 7.50
N ARG A 230 -5.19 15.24 7.63
CA ARG A 230 -6.02 15.75 6.52
C ARG A 230 -6.90 14.68 5.86
N ALA A 231 -7.38 13.73 6.65
CA ALA A 231 -8.24 12.67 6.14
C ALA A 231 -9.71 13.08 6.17
N VAL A 232 -10.50 12.58 5.22
CA VAL A 232 -11.96 12.60 5.29
C VAL A 232 -12.47 11.17 5.32
N VAL A 233 -13.00 10.76 6.46
CA VAL A 233 -13.47 9.39 6.72
C VAL A 233 -14.98 9.42 6.97
N THR A 234 -15.77 9.01 5.97
CA THR A 234 -17.21 9.26 6.01
C THR A 234 -18.09 8.19 5.38
N GLY A 235 -19.31 8.03 5.89
CA GLY A 235 -20.27 7.08 5.33
C GLY A 235 -19.91 5.62 5.58
N ASN A 236 -18.96 5.31 6.49
CA ASN A 236 -18.57 3.94 6.78
C ASN A 236 -19.58 3.32 7.75
N ALA A 237 -20.07 2.13 7.40
CA ALA A 237 -21.28 1.57 8.01
C ALA A 237 -21.12 1.22 9.50
N GLN A 238 -19.93 0.77 9.91
CA GLN A 238 -19.66 0.42 11.30
C GLN A 238 -18.75 1.45 11.98
N ILE A 239 -17.53 1.66 11.49
CA ILE A 239 -16.53 2.49 12.17
C ILE A 239 -15.82 3.39 11.16
N GLY A 240 -15.60 4.65 11.49
CA GLY A 240 -14.77 5.58 10.72
C GLY A 240 -13.30 5.19 10.84
N VAL A 241 -12.70 5.46 12.00
CA VAL A 241 -11.29 5.16 12.29
C VAL A 241 -11.21 4.23 13.51
N GLY A 242 -10.55 3.08 13.37
CA GLY A 242 -10.44 2.08 14.43
C GLY A 242 -9.01 1.58 14.61
N ALA A 243 -8.66 1.25 15.85
CA ALA A 243 -7.45 0.49 16.16
C ALA A 243 -7.75 -0.76 17.00
N SER A 244 -6.99 -1.82 16.73
CA SER A 244 -7.04 -3.11 17.41
C SER A 244 -5.60 -3.54 17.73
N GLY A 245 -5.35 -3.90 18.99
CA GLY A 245 -4.05 -4.30 19.50
C GLY A 245 -4.12 -5.54 20.38
N SER A 246 -4.93 -6.52 19.97
CA SER A 246 -5.16 -7.76 20.72
C SER A 246 -3.91 -8.62 20.92
N ALA A 247 -2.98 -8.59 19.97
CA ALA A 247 -1.75 -9.38 20.02
C ALA A 247 -0.49 -8.54 20.24
N ALA A 248 -0.53 -7.24 19.92
CA ALA A 248 0.53 -6.28 20.18
C ALA A 248 -0.05 -4.86 20.18
N ALA A 249 0.57 -3.94 20.90
CA ALA A 249 0.05 -2.59 21.06
C ALA A 249 -0.05 -1.84 19.72
N SER A 250 -1.12 -1.09 19.52
CA SER A 250 -1.36 -0.31 18.30
C SER A 250 -1.61 1.15 18.62
N GLU A 251 -1.15 2.04 17.75
CA GLU A 251 -1.19 3.49 17.98
C GLU A 251 -1.74 4.25 16.77
N ILE A 252 -2.63 5.21 17.05
CA ILE A 252 -3.13 6.18 16.08
C ILE A 252 -2.91 7.59 16.63
N ASN A 253 -2.30 8.44 15.83
CA ASN A 253 -2.39 9.89 15.96
C ASN A 253 -3.28 10.41 14.81
N LEU A 254 -4.47 10.91 15.14
CA LEU A 254 -5.41 11.46 14.17
C LEU A 254 -5.44 12.99 14.30
N SER A 255 -5.17 13.70 13.21
CA SER A 255 -5.14 15.15 13.21
C SER A 255 -5.68 15.82 11.96
N ASN A 256 -6.19 17.05 12.10
CA ASN A 256 -6.67 17.90 10.99
C ASN A 256 -7.65 17.16 10.06
N SER A 257 -8.47 16.25 10.61
CA SER A 257 -9.26 15.31 9.83
C SER A 257 -10.75 15.46 10.15
N VAL A 258 -11.58 14.99 9.21
CA VAL A 258 -13.04 14.92 9.35
C VAL A 258 -13.47 13.47 9.46
N VAL A 259 -14.14 13.11 10.55
CA VAL A 259 -14.73 11.80 10.77
C VAL A 259 -16.24 11.98 10.95
N SER A 260 -17.01 11.68 9.91
CA SER A 260 -18.45 12.00 9.92
C SER A 260 -19.35 11.00 9.23
N ASN A 261 -20.62 10.94 9.64
CA ASN A 261 -21.61 10.05 9.03
C ASN A 261 -21.20 8.56 9.08
N ASN A 262 -20.50 8.14 10.14
CA ASN A 262 -20.16 6.74 10.38
C ASN A 262 -21.03 6.17 11.52
N GLY A 263 -21.14 4.84 11.61
CA GLY A 263 -21.77 4.19 12.78
C GLY A 263 -21.08 4.60 14.08
N LEU A 264 -19.77 4.41 14.15
CA LEU A 264 -18.87 4.88 15.18
C LEU A 264 -17.84 5.81 14.54
N GLY A 265 -17.57 6.98 15.13
CA GLY A 265 -16.53 7.89 14.65
C GLY A 265 -15.14 7.28 14.84
N VAL A 266 -14.66 7.23 16.08
CA VAL A 266 -13.33 6.74 16.43
C VAL A 266 -13.43 5.62 17.47
N GLY A 267 -12.83 4.46 17.17
CA GLY A 267 -12.86 3.27 18.02
C GLY A 267 -11.49 2.84 18.51
N ASN A 268 -11.35 2.75 19.83
CA ASN A 268 -10.38 1.88 20.49
C ASN A 268 -11.09 0.53 20.74
N LEU A 269 -10.79 -0.48 19.93
CA LEU A 269 -11.65 -1.66 19.78
C LEU A 269 -11.32 -2.78 20.78
N ASN A 270 -10.06 -3.22 20.83
CA ASN A 270 -9.65 -4.39 21.61
C ASN A 270 -8.13 -4.42 21.84
N GLY A 271 -7.73 -5.01 22.96
CA GLY A 271 -6.33 -5.15 23.35
C GLY A 271 -5.68 -3.84 23.83
N THR A 272 -4.38 -3.69 23.59
CA THR A 272 -3.64 -2.48 23.99
C THR A 272 -3.63 -1.49 22.83
N VAL A 273 -4.39 -0.41 22.96
CA VAL A 273 -4.54 0.59 21.90
C VAL A 273 -4.41 1.99 22.48
N THR A 274 -3.63 2.84 21.80
CA THR A 274 -3.55 4.26 22.09
C THR A 274 -4.06 5.06 20.89
N VAL A 275 -5.07 5.90 21.10
CA VAL A 275 -5.58 6.82 20.09
C VAL A 275 -5.45 8.25 20.61
N ARG A 276 -4.72 9.10 19.88
CA ARG A 276 -4.53 10.52 20.21
C ARG A 276 -5.18 11.40 19.15
N LEU A 277 -5.96 12.37 19.61
CA LEU A 277 -6.78 13.24 18.77
C LEU A 277 -6.29 14.68 18.90
N SER A 278 -6.11 15.36 17.76
CA SER A 278 -5.82 16.80 17.74
C SER A 278 -6.45 17.48 16.53
N ASN A 279 -7.17 18.57 16.72
CA ASN A 279 -7.72 19.38 15.63
C ASN A 279 -8.60 18.61 14.61
N ASN A 280 -9.45 17.69 15.07
CA ASN A 280 -10.40 16.96 14.21
C ASN A 280 -11.85 17.44 14.32
N ASP A 281 -12.62 17.28 13.25
CA ASP A 281 -14.09 17.37 13.26
C ASP A 281 -14.67 15.96 13.35
N ILE A 282 -15.25 15.62 14.49
CA ILE A 282 -15.86 14.30 14.75
C ILE A 282 -17.36 14.54 14.94
N CYS A 283 -18.12 14.44 13.86
CA CYS A 283 -19.49 14.93 13.82
C CYS A 283 -20.44 14.01 13.06
N PHE A 284 -21.73 14.06 13.38
CA PHE A 284 -22.77 13.32 12.65
C PHE A 284 -22.56 11.79 12.59
N ASN A 285 -21.79 11.23 13.52
CA ASN A 285 -21.70 9.78 13.69
C ASN A 285 -22.81 9.30 14.61
N ALA A 286 -23.21 8.02 14.52
CA ALA A 286 -24.20 7.49 15.47
C ALA A 286 -23.63 7.47 16.90
N THR A 287 -22.35 7.06 17.05
CA THR A 287 -21.56 7.26 18.28
C THR A 287 -20.23 7.94 17.94
N ALA A 288 -19.78 8.93 18.72
CA ALA A 288 -18.49 9.58 18.46
C ALA A 288 -17.30 8.67 18.82
N PHE A 289 -17.31 8.09 20.03
CA PHE A 289 -16.20 7.31 20.58
C PHE A 289 -16.61 5.96 21.15
N SER A 290 -15.70 4.99 21.04
CA SER A 290 -15.74 3.74 21.79
C SER A 290 -14.35 3.43 22.33
N GLY A 291 -14.29 2.90 23.56
CA GLY A 291 -13.05 2.68 24.29
C GLY A 291 -12.33 3.97 24.70
N VAL A 292 -11.15 3.83 25.32
CA VAL A 292 -10.37 4.97 25.83
C VAL A 292 -9.64 5.65 24.68
N THR A 293 -9.81 6.96 24.57
CA THR A 293 -9.06 7.82 23.64
C THR A 293 -8.44 8.99 24.39
N GLN A 294 -7.46 9.62 23.79
CA GLN A 294 -6.76 10.78 24.34
C GLN A 294 -6.90 11.99 23.41
N SER A 295 -6.92 13.20 23.95
CA SER A 295 -7.20 14.41 23.18
C SER A 295 -6.36 15.60 23.65
N HIS A 296 -5.89 16.42 22.71
CA HIS A 296 -5.31 17.74 22.99
C HIS A 296 -6.36 18.82 23.28
N VAL A 297 -7.62 18.43 23.54
CA VAL A 297 -8.74 19.30 23.94
C VAL A 297 -9.13 20.34 22.88
N ASN A 298 -8.65 20.19 21.64
CA ASN A 298 -8.92 21.08 20.51
C ASN A 298 -9.71 20.37 19.40
N ASN A 299 -10.55 19.38 19.72
CA ASN A 299 -11.39 18.64 18.77
C ASN A 299 -12.83 19.19 18.78
N ARG A 300 -13.48 19.30 17.62
CA ARG A 300 -14.90 19.68 17.52
C ARG A 300 -15.74 18.41 17.44
N ILE A 301 -16.47 18.13 18.51
CA ILE A 301 -17.24 16.90 18.68
C ILE A 301 -18.72 17.27 18.80
N GLN A 302 -19.42 17.37 17.68
CA GLN A 302 -20.78 17.94 17.63
C GLN A 302 -21.70 17.17 16.68
N GLY A 303 -23.01 17.18 16.94
CA GLY A 303 -24.00 16.56 16.06
C GLY A 303 -23.95 15.02 15.99
N ASN A 304 -23.19 14.35 16.85
CA ASN A 304 -23.26 12.88 16.98
C ASN A 304 -24.50 12.49 17.79
N SER A 305 -25.14 11.36 17.46
CA SER A 305 -26.33 10.90 18.20
C SER A 305 -26.00 10.46 19.62
N ALA A 306 -24.80 9.91 19.83
CA ALA A 306 -24.21 9.61 21.13
C ALA A 306 -22.71 9.99 21.13
N LEU A 307 -22.16 10.30 22.31
CA LEU A 307 -20.73 10.63 22.43
C LEU A 307 -19.86 9.41 22.76
N GLY A 308 -20.34 8.50 23.60
CA GLY A 308 -19.50 7.44 24.19
C GLY A 308 -18.54 7.98 25.25
N PRO A 309 -17.48 7.24 25.60
CA PRO A 309 -16.50 7.68 26.61
C PRO A 309 -15.79 8.98 26.18
N ALA A 310 -15.73 9.95 27.09
CA ALA A 310 -15.02 11.20 26.84
C ALA A 310 -13.50 10.95 26.67
N PRO A 311 -12.85 11.56 25.66
CA PRO A 311 -11.39 11.47 25.53
C PRO A 311 -10.67 12.05 26.75
N THR A 312 -9.64 11.37 27.22
CA THR A 312 -8.77 11.85 28.30
C THR A 312 -7.87 12.99 27.80
N PRO A 313 -7.83 14.16 28.46
CA PRO A 313 -6.92 15.23 28.09
C PRO A 313 -5.44 14.81 28.14
N ILE A 314 -4.67 15.21 27.13
CA ILE A 314 -3.21 15.08 27.10
C ILE A 314 -2.60 16.41 27.53
N GLY A 315 -1.68 16.38 28.51
CA GLY A 315 -1.02 17.58 29.07
C GLY A 315 -1.73 18.13 30.31
N SER A 316 -1.10 19.09 31.00
CA SER A 316 -1.73 19.77 32.13
C SER A 316 -2.91 20.61 31.64
N THR A 317 -3.99 20.64 32.42
CA THR A 317 -5.20 21.44 32.17
C THR A 317 -4.96 22.97 32.22
N SER A 318 -3.71 23.42 32.22
CA SER A 318 -3.31 24.82 32.20
C SER A 318 -3.55 25.42 30.80
N ASN A 319 -4.80 25.80 30.60
CA ASN A 319 -5.34 26.74 29.60
C ASN A 319 -5.59 26.23 28.16
N PRO A 320 -6.77 25.64 27.90
CA PRO A 320 -7.22 25.32 26.54
C PRO A 320 -7.71 26.54 25.72
N THR A 321 -7.60 27.78 26.23
CA THR A 321 -8.24 28.96 25.58
C THR A 321 -7.32 29.95 24.87
N GLY A 322 -6.00 29.77 24.85
CA GLY A 322 -5.13 30.60 23.99
C GLY A 322 -5.32 32.13 24.17
N LEU A 323 -5.43 32.61 25.41
CA LEU A 323 -5.42 34.05 25.72
C LEU A 323 -4.11 34.42 26.45
N GLN A 324 -3.26 35.19 25.78
CA GLN A 324 -2.48 36.31 26.33
C GLN A 324 -2.72 37.51 25.43
#